data_AF-A0A9P7FC81-F1
#
_entry.id   AF-A0A9P7FC81-F1
#
_cell.length_a   1.000
_cell.length_b   1.000
_cell.length_c   1.000
_cell.angle_alpha   90.00
_cell.angle_beta   90.00
_cell.angle_gamma   90.00
#
_symmetry.space_group_name_H-M   'P 1'
#
loop_
_entity.id
_entity.type
_entity.pdbx_description
1 polymer ?
#
loop_
_entity_poly.entity_id
_entity_poly.type
_entity_poly.pdbx_seq_one_letter_code
_entity_poly.pdbx_strand_id
1 'polypeptide(L)' 'MPTPVLLSRGLDPVLGIFTGFFAYYLHETHPRTAPPPDKRLAALVQWKWAKWKREREEKLNTLEKGAEESSRVAS' A
#
# COMPACT_ATOMS: atom_id res chain seq x y z
N MET A 1 -4.10 -32.31 27.06
CA MET A 1 -4.89 -31.47 26.13
C MET A 1 -3.90 -30.60 25.35
N PRO A 2 -3.64 -30.86 24.05
CA PRO A 2 -2.71 -30.04 23.28
C PRO A 2 -3.33 -28.65 23.05
N THR A 3 -2.63 -27.59 23.44
CA THR A 3 -3.05 -26.21 23.16
C THR A 3 -2.90 -25.95 21.66
N PRO A 4 -3.92 -25.38 20.98
CA PRO A 4 -3.79 -25.06 19.57
C PRO A 4 -2.68 -24.04 19.41
N VAL A 5 -1.57 -24.48 18.83
CA VAL A 5 -0.45 -23.62 18.46
C VAL A 5 -0.91 -22.75 17.29
N LEU A 6 -1.44 -21.58 17.62
CA LEU A 6 -1.62 -20.49 16.67
C LEU A 6 -0.22 -20.17 16.14
N LEU A 7 0.10 -20.75 14.97
CA LEU A 7 1.42 -20.68 14.32
C LEU A 7 1.92 -19.24 14.19
N SER A 8 1.01 -18.26 14.26
CA SER A 8 1.34 -16.85 14.40
C SER A 8 0.10 -16.02 14.76
N ARG A 9 0.00 -15.56 16.01
CA ARG A 9 -1.14 -14.80 16.57
C ARG A 9 -1.47 -13.48 15.84
N GLY A 10 -0.60 -13.01 14.93
CA GLY A 10 -0.79 -11.81 14.12
C GLY A 10 -0.87 -12.02 12.62
N LEU A 11 -0.49 -13.18 12.09
CA LEU A 11 -0.45 -13.44 10.64
C LEU A 11 -1.82 -13.87 10.11
N ASP A 12 -2.57 -14.65 10.89
CA ASP A 12 -3.95 -15.05 10.55
C ASP A 12 -4.91 -13.85 10.37
N PRO A 13 -4.93 -12.83 11.26
CA PRO A 13 -5.76 -11.65 11.07
C PRO A 13 -5.34 -10.82 9.85
N VAL A 14 -4.03 -10.67 9.62
CA VAL A 14 -3.50 -9.93 8.47
C VAL A 14 -3.87 -10.65 7.17
N LEU A 15 -3.71 -11.97 7.13
CA LEU A 15 -4.12 -12.81 6.02
C LEU A 15 -5.63 -12.76 5.81
N GLY A 16 -6.44 -12.76 6.87
CA GLY A 16 -7.90 -12.63 6.79
C GLY A 16 -8.35 -11.29 6.21
N ILE A 17 -7.77 -10.18 6.66
CA ILE A 17 -8.07 -8.84 6.14
C ILE A 17 -7.62 -8.73 4.67
N PHE A 18 -6.42 -9.22 4.35
CA PHE A 18 -5.90 -9.23 2.99
C PHE A 18 -6.78 -10.06 2.06
N THR A 19 -7.20 -11.25 2.51
CA THR A 19 -8.06 -12.16 1.75
C THR A 19 -9.45 -11.56 1.53
N GLY A 20 -10.02 -10.91 2.54
CA GLY A 20 -11.30 -10.19 2.39
C GLY A 20 -11.20 -9.05 1.38
N PHE A 21 -10.12 -8.27 1.44
CA PHE A 21 -9.88 -7.19 0.47
C PHE A 21 -9.66 -7.71 -0.95
N PHE A 22 -8.96 -8.85 -1.09
CA PHE A 22 -8.72 -9.50 -2.38
C PHE A 22 -9.99 -10.07 -2.99
N ALA A 23 -10.83 -10.73 -2.18
CA ALA A 23 -12.14 -11.21 -2.62
C ALA A 23 -13.04 -10.06 -3.11
N TYR A 24 -13.03 -8.94 -2.39
CA TYR A 24 -13.75 -7.72 -2.81
C TYR A 24 -13.20 -7.16 -4.13
N TYR A 25 -11.87 -7.12 -4.29
CA TYR A 25 -11.23 -6.70 -5.55
C TYR A 25 -11.62 -7.58 -6.75
N LEU A 26 -11.70 -8.90 -6.55
CA LEU A 26 -12.08 -9.85 -7.59
C LEU A 26 -13.56 -9.76 -7.96
N HIS A 27 -14.43 -9.47 -6.98
CA HIS A 27 -15.83 -9.18 -7.21
C HIS A 27 -16.01 -7.90 -8.04
N GLU A 28 -15.22 -6.87 -7.76
CA GLU A 28 -15.28 -5.57 -8.46
C GLU A 28 -14.70 -5.62 -9.90
N THR A 29 -13.86 -6.61 -10.22
CA THR A 29 -13.26 -6.78 -11.56
C THR A 29 -14.08 -7.67 -12.50
N HIS A 30 -15.19 -8.25 -12.03
CA HIS A 30 -16.04 -9.10 -12.88
C HIS A 30 -16.76 -8.29 -13.96
N PRO A 31 -16.57 -8.61 -15.26
CA PRO A 31 -17.01 -7.79 -16.39
C PRO A 31 -18.53 -7.68 -16.56
N ARG A 32 -19.33 -8.50 -15.87
CA ARG A 32 -20.80 -8.48 -15.94
C ARG A 32 -21.50 -7.65 -14.86
N THR A 33 -20.78 -7.27 -13.80
CA THR A 33 -21.34 -6.56 -12.63
C THR A 33 -20.49 -5.37 -12.20
N ALA A 34 -19.43 -5.05 -12.95
CA ALA A 34 -18.51 -3.97 -12.64
C ALA A 34 -19.26 -2.62 -12.57
N PRO A 35 -19.35 -1.99 -11.38
CA PRO A 35 -19.86 -0.63 -11.29
C PRO A 35 -18.89 0.33 -12.02
N PRO A 36 -19.36 1.53 -12.42
CA PRO A 36 -18.56 2.52 -13.12
C PRO A 36 -17.21 2.75 -12.40
N PRO A 37 -16.10 2.95 -13.13
CA PRO A 37 -14.76 3.07 -12.57
C PRO A 37 -14.62 4.16 -11.49
N ASP A 38 -15.47 5.19 -11.53
CA ASP A 38 -15.54 6.27 -10.53
C ASP A 38 -16.05 5.83 -9.15
N LYS A 39 -16.66 4.64 -9.04
CA LYS A 39 -17.16 4.10 -7.76
C LYS A 39 -16.25 3.04 -7.15
N ARG A 40 -15.13 2.72 -7.80
CA ARG A 40 -14.22 1.65 -7.34
C ARG A 40 -13.32 2.16 -6.22
N LEU A 41 -13.47 1.58 -5.03
CA LEU A 41 -12.55 1.83 -3.90
C LEU A 41 -11.09 1.51 -4.26
N ALA A 42 -10.87 0.55 -5.16
CA ALA A 42 -9.55 0.21 -5.68
C ALA A 42 -8.87 1.40 -6.39
N ALA A 43 -9.63 2.23 -7.11
CA ALA A 43 -9.08 3.43 -7.75
C ALA A 43 -8.60 4.45 -6.71
N LEU A 44 -9.33 4.59 -5.60
CA LEU A 44 -8.95 5.46 -4.48
C LEU A 44 -7.68 4.94 -3.78
N VAL A 45 -7.58 3.62 -3.59
CA VAL A 45 -6.40 2.99 -2.98
C VAL A 45 -5.18 3.11 -3.90
N GLN A 46 -5.35 2.90 -5.20
CA GLN A 46 -4.30 3.11 -6.20
C GLN A 46 -3.82 4.56 -6.20
N TRP A 47 -4.74 5.53 -6.16
CA TRP A 47 -4.39 6.96 -6.06
C TRP A 47 -3.63 7.27 -4.77
N LYS A 48 -4.11 6.77 -3.62
CA LYS A 48 -3.45 6.98 -2.32
C LYS A 48 -2.04 6.39 -2.32
N TRP A 49 -1.86 5.22 -2.92
CA TRP A 49 -0.56 4.56 -2.99
C TRP A 49 0.40 5.28 -3.93
N ALA A 50 -0.07 5.73 -5.08
CA ALA A 50 0.69 6.56 -6.01
C ALA A 50 1.12 7.89 -5.37
N LYS A 51 0.21 8.55 -4.62
CA LYS A 51 0.53 9.76 -3.87
C LYS A 51 1.61 9.51 -2.81
N TRP A 52 1.46 8.45 -2.01
CA TRP A 52 2.45 8.11 -0.98
C TRP A 52 3.83 7.79 -1.56
N LYS A 53 3.87 7.10 -2.72
CA LYS A 53 5.13 6.83 -3.42
C LYS A 53 5.84 8.11 -3.87
N ARG A 54 5.09 9.05 -4.46
CA ARG A 54 5.62 10.35 -4.88
C ARG A 54 6.17 11.17 -3.71
N GLU A 55 5.43 11.25 -2.60
CA GLU A 55 5.91 11.96 -1.41
C GLU A 55 7.19 11.35 -0.83
N ARG A 56 7.37 10.02 -0.94
CA ARG A 56 8.61 9.35 -0.51
C ARG A 56 9.79 9.67 -1.44
N GLU A 57 9.55 9.66 -2.75
CA GLU A 57 10.57 10.00 -3.76
C GLU A 57 11.00 11.48 -3.64
N GLU A 58 10.04 12.38 -3.42
CA GLU A 58 10.32 13.81 -3.18
C GLU A 58 11.16 14.00 -1.92
N LYS A 59 10.80 13.35 -0.80
CA LYS A 59 11.61 13.40 0.43
C LYS A 59 13.03 12.90 0.20
N LEU A 60 13.20 11.79 -0.51
CA LEU A 60 14.53 11.25 -0.81
C LEU A 60 15.36 12.24 -1.65
N ASN A 61 14.76 12.81 -2.69
CA ASN A 61 15.42 13.80 -3.55
C ASN A 61 15.79 15.09 -2.79
N THR A 62 14.94 15.56 -1.87
CA THR A 62 15.26 16.73 -1.03
C THR A 62 16.41 16.46 -0.08
N LEU A 63 16.51 15.23 0.48
CA LEU A 63 17.61 14.85 1.35
C LEU A 63 18.92 14.72 0.57
N GLU A 64 18.88 14.18 -0.65
CA GLU A 64 20.03 14.07 -1.54
C GLU A 64 20.56 15.46 -1.93
N LYS A 65 19.69 16.38 -2.36
CA LYS A 65 20.07 17.76 -2.67
C LYS A 65 20.66 18.50 -1.47
N GLY A 66 20.05 18.35 -0.29
CA GLY A 66 20.59 18.95 0.94
C GLY A 66 21.96 18.39 1.32
N ALA A 67 22.21 17.11 1.06
CA ALA A 67 23.51 16.49 1.28
C ALA A 67 24.57 17.01 0.27
N GLU A 68 24.19 17.16 -1.01
CA GLU A 68 25.04 17.73 -2.05
C GLU A 68 25.41 19.20 -1.74
N GLU A 69 24.43 20.02 -1.36
CA GLU A 69 24.64 21.42 -0.99
C GLU A 69 25.55 21.55 0.24
N SER A 70 25.33 20.73 1.28
CA SER A 70 26.17 20.68 2.47
C SER A 70 27.62 20.30 2.13
N SER A 71 27.83 19.34 1.23
CA SER A 71 29.17 18.94 0.77
C SER A 71 29.89 20.02 -0.02
N ARG A 72 29.14 20.81 -0.80
CA ARG A 72 29.66 21.92 -1.61
C ARG A 72 30.07 23.13 -0.79
N VAL A 73 29.38 23.40 0.31
CA VAL A 73 29.69 24.52 1.22
C VAL A 73 30.87 24.18 2.15
N ALA A 74 31.12 22.89 2.38
CA ALA A 74 32.23 22.40 3.20
C ALA A 74 33.57 22.24 2.45
N SER A 75 33.60 22.47 1.12
CA SER A 75 34.80 22.42 0.27
C SER A 75 35.27 23.82 -0.11
#